data_AF-A0A7S3JM08-F1
#
_entry.id   AF-A0A7S3JM08-F1
#
_cell.length_a   1.000
_cell.length_b   1.000
_cell.length_c   1.000
_cell.angle_alpha   90.00
_cell.angle_beta   90.00
_cell.angle_gamma   90.00
#
_symmetry.space_group_name_H-M   'P 1'
#
loop_
_entity.id
_entity.type
_entity.pdbx_description
1 polymer ?
#
loop_
_entity_poly.entity_id
_entity_poly.type
_entity_poly.pdbx_seq_one_letter_code
_entity_poly.pdbx_strand_id
1 'polypeptide(L)'
;ENIRFLYTKSFNGFGLVFDTSTFLPDMKFGENKIWAIVNDNTVDYMNPFTQSIQSCTAVYKNTKVDIRLKYNNKVFTLYTKPEKERDFTQCLEISNLDLDYDGYFVFVASNGYPVGDYVFLNSVKTFDLAGYTQENIRAFESNRKEHHFNFNKEKSTDTLHKYGEHIKKSRDE
;
A
#
# COMPACT_ATOMS: atom_id res chain seq x y z
N GLU A 1 -18.84 -10.11 -12.09
CA GLU A 1 -19.61 -9.38 -11.05
C GLU A 1 -18.69 -8.35 -10.41
N ASN A 2 -19.21 -7.17 -10.11
CA ASN A 2 -18.41 -5.97 -9.79
C ASN A 2 -17.74 -6.08 -8.41
N ILE A 3 -16.40 -5.99 -8.38
CA ILE A 3 -15.63 -5.78 -7.15
C ILE A 3 -15.98 -4.38 -6.62
N ARG A 4 -16.90 -4.30 -5.66
CA ARG A 4 -17.26 -3.03 -5.00
C ARG A 4 -16.37 -2.84 -3.79
N PHE A 5 -15.50 -1.83 -3.81
CA PHE A 5 -14.84 -1.35 -2.59
C PHE A 5 -15.92 -0.68 -1.73
N LEU A 6 -16.15 -1.21 -0.53
CA LEU A 6 -17.23 -0.75 0.36
C LEU A 6 -17.00 0.65 0.95
N TYR A 7 -15.87 1.31 0.67
CA TYR A 7 -15.52 2.59 1.30
C TYR A 7 -16.01 3.82 0.51
N THR A 8 -15.96 3.81 -0.82
CA THR A 8 -16.52 4.90 -1.65
C THR A 8 -16.65 4.45 -3.10
N LYS A 9 -17.70 4.94 -3.79
CA LYS A 9 -17.89 4.71 -5.23
C LYS A 9 -17.00 5.61 -6.07
N SER A 10 -16.45 6.70 -5.54
CA SER A 10 -15.57 7.61 -6.26
C SER A 10 -14.58 8.27 -5.31
N PHE A 11 -13.48 8.81 -5.84
CA PHE A 11 -12.47 9.50 -5.05
C PHE A 11 -11.80 10.58 -5.88
N ASN A 12 -11.28 11.62 -5.22
CA ASN A 12 -10.37 12.58 -5.83
C ASN A 12 -8.93 12.25 -5.37
N GLY A 13 -8.10 11.75 -6.27
CA GLY A 13 -6.70 11.49 -6.04
C GLY A 13 -6.14 10.28 -6.77
N PHE A 14 -5.18 9.62 -6.14
CA PHE A 14 -4.46 8.48 -6.68
C PHE A 14 -4.68 7.22 -5.84
N GLY A 15 -4.98 6.12 -6.52
CA GLY A 15 -5.23 4.82 -5.93
C GLY A 15 -4.33 3.73 -6.51
N LEU A 16 -3.91 2.81 -5.65
CA LEU A 16 -3.32 1.54 -6.05
C LEU A 16 -4.27 0.40 -5.66
N VAL A 17 -4.58 -0.45 -6.62
CA VAL A 17 -5.44 -1.61 -6.41
C VAL A 17 -4.61 -2.87 -6.54
N PHE A 18 -4.44 -3.58 -5.43
CA PHE A 18 -3.78 -4.88 -5.34
C PHE A 18 -4.83 -5.95 -5.57
N ASP A 19 -4.94 -6.42 -6.81
CA ASP A 19 -5.95 -7.37 -7.24
C ASP A 19 -5.42 -8.81 -7.26
N THR A 20 -5.90 -9.61 -6.29
CA THR A 20 -5.63 -11.05 -6.17
C THR A 20 -6.60 -11.93 -6.95
N SER A 21 -7.63 -11.35 -7.57
CA SER A 21 -8.71 -12.06 -8.26
C SER A 21 -8.46 -12.20 -9.76
N THR A 22 -7.62 -11.34 -10.33
CA THR A 22 -7.33 -11.35 -11.77
C THR A 22 -6.43 -12.53 -12.14
N PHE A 23 -6.97 -13.42 -12.99
CA PHE A 23 -6.23 -14.45 -13.71
C PHE A 23 -6.20 -14.09 -15.20
N LEU A 24 -5.07 -13.62 -15.72
CA LEU A 24 -4.87 -13.40 -17.16
C LEU A 24 -4.13 -14.60 -17.77
N PRO A 25 -4.37 -14.94 -19.05
CA PRO A 25 -3.77 -16.13 -19.70
C PRO A 25 -2.24 -16.22 -19.61
N ASP A 26 -1.55 -15.07 -19.58
CA ASP A 26 -0.08 -15.00 -19.57
C ASP A 26 0.53 -14.87 -18.17
N MET A 27 -0.29 -14.88 -17.11
CA MET A 27 0.21 -14.75 -15.74
C MET A 27 0.75 -16.08 -15.23
N LYS A 28 1.94 -16.03 -14.61
CA LYS A 28 2.50 -17.20 -13.94
C LYS A 28 1.72 -17.48 -12.65
N PHE A 29 1.74 -18.74 -12.23
CA PHE A 29 1.13 -19.13 -10.96
C PHE A 29 1.68 -18.29 -9.79
N GLY A 30 0.78 -17.67 -9.02
CA GLY A 30 1.12 -16.82 -7.88
C GLY A 30 1.41 -15.36 -8.22
N GLU A 31 1.42 -14.99 -9.51
CA GLU A 31 1.43 -13.59 -9.91
C GLU A 31 0.04 -12.97 -9.74
N ASN A 32 0.02 -11.70 -9.36
CA ASN A 32 -1.18 -10.89 -9.19
C ASN A 32 -0.96 -9.52 -9.84
N LYS A 33 -2.04 -8.75 -10.03
CA LYS A 33 -1.97 -7.44 -10.70
C LYS A 33 -2.04 -6.29 -9.72
N ILE A 34 -1.23 -5.26 -9.94
CA ILE A 34 -1.35 -3.99 -9.23
C ILE A 34 -1.73 -2.94 -10.26
N TRP A 35 -2.86 -2.28 -10.05
CA TRP A 35 -3.40 -1.25 -10.94
C TRP A 35 -3.22 0.12 -10.31
N ALA A 36 -2.72 1.08 -11.07
CA ALA A 36 -2.63 2.48 -10.68
C ALA A 36 -3.77 3.27 -11.32
N ILE A 37 -4.44 4.09 -10.52
CA ILE A 37 -5.70 4.75 -10.89
C ILE A 37 -5.65 6.19 -10.42
N VAL A 38 -6.06 7.11 -11.29
CA VAL A 38 -6.31 8.51 -10.94
C VAL A 38 -7.78 8.77 -11.16
N ASN A 39 -8.43 9.40 -10.20
CA ASN A 39 -9.82 9.79 -10.29
C ASN A 39 -9.96 11.20 -9.73
N ASP A 40 -10.74 12.05 -10.39
CA ASP A 40 -11.03 13.43 -10.02
C ASP A 40 -12.43 13.58 -9.40
N ASN A 41 -12.98 12.47 -8.91
CA ASN A 41 -14.33 12.32 -8.38
C ASN A 41 -15.46 12.51 -9.41
N THR A 42 -15.15 12.46 -10.72
CA THR A 42 -16.17 12.60 -11.78
C THR A 42 -16.77 11.28 -12.25
N VAL A 43 -16.07 10.16 -12.02
CA VAL A 43 -16.51 8.83 -12.45
C VAL A 43 -16.59 7.87 -11.28
N ASP A 44 -17.67 7.08 -11.24
CA ASP A 44 -17.77 5.94 -10.33
C ASP A 44 -16.66 4.92 -10.65
N TYR A 45 -15.87 4.59 -9.64
CA TYR A 45 -14.98 3.47 -9.65
C TYR A 45 -15.78 2.17 -9.73
N MET A 46 -15.68 1.49 -10.88
CA MET A 46 -16.42 0.24 -11.14
C MET A 46 -15.49 -0.94 -11.43
N ASN A 47 -14.38 -0.69 -12.13
CA ASN A 47 -13.46 -1.75 -12.55
C ASN A 47 -12.04 -1.20 -12.74
N PRO A 48 -11.04 -1.75 -12.02
CA PRO A 48 -9.65 -1.30 -12.17
C PRO A 48 -9.10 -1.50 -13.59
N PHE A 49 -9.54 -2.53 -14.31
CA PHE A 49 -9.03 -2.87 -15.65
C PHE A 49 -9.28 -1.76 -16.68
N THR A 50 -10.43 -1.10 -16.62
CA THR A 50 -10.83 -0.08 -17.60
C THR A 50 -10.46 1.34 -17.16
N GLN A 51 -10.17 1.54 -15.88
CA GLN A 51 -9.94 2.86 -15.29
C GLN A 51 -8.47 3.05 -14.84
N SER A 52 -7.64 2.02 -14.98
CA SER A 52 -6.22 2.13 -14.68
C SER A 52 -5.47 2.96 -15.72
N ILE A 53 -4.56 3.80 -15.25
CA ILE A 53 -3.59 4.50 -16.10
C ILE A 53 -2.35 3.65 -16.37
N GLN A 54 -2.03 2.70 -15.48
CA GLN A 54 -0.92 1.76 -15.62
C GLN A 54 -1.14 0.54 -14.72
N SER A 55 -0.46 -0.56 -15.03
CA SER A 55 -0.42 -1.74 -14.17
C SER A 55 0.94 -2.43 -14.19
N CYS A 56 1.16 -3.28 -13.20
CA CYS A 56 2.29 -4.19 -13.17
C CYS A 56 1.88 -5.55 -12.60
N THR A 57 2.70 -6.56 -12.84
CA THR A 57 2.55 -7.90 -12.27
C THR A 57 3.51 -8.07 -11.11
N ALA A 58 3.05 -8.59 -9.98
CA ALA A 58 3.87 -8.84 -8.79
C ALA A 58 3.37 -10.06 -8.00
N VAL A 59 4.27 -10.67 -7.24
CA VAL A 59 3.95 -11.78 -6.32
C VAL A 59 3.74 -11.21 -4.92
N TYR A 60 2.50 -11.25 -4.42
CA TYR A 60 2.18 -10.76 -3.07
C TYR A 60 1.08 -11.55 -2.34
N LYS A 61 0.45 -12.52 -2.99
CA LYS A 61 -0.47 -13.46 -2.34
C LYS A 61 0.29 -14.61 -1.67
N ASN A 62 -0.17 -15.04 -0.49
CA ASN A 62 0.40 -16.15 0.29
C ASN A 62 1.89 -15.97 0.68
N THR A 63 2.39 -14.74 0.70
CA THR A 63 3.73 -14.40 1.15
C THR A 63 3.73 -13.01 1.76
N LYS A 64 4.65 -12.73 2.68
CA LYS A 64 4.87 -11.36 3.12
C LYS A 64 5.48 -10.57 1.96
N VAL A 65 4.99 -9.36 1.73
CA VAL A 65 5.57 -8.42 0.77
C VAL A 65 5.85 -7.10 1.44
N ASP A 66 7.04 -6.55 1.22
CA ASP A 66 7.33 -5.16 1.54
C ASP A 66 7.05 -4.32 0.29
N ILE A 67 6.25 -3.27 0.47
CA ILE A 67 5.89 -2.32 -0.59
C ILE A 67 6.57 -0.99 -0.31
N ARG A 68 7.18 -0.41 -1.34
CA ARG A 68 7.75 0.95 -1.27
C ARG A 68 7.11 1.81 -2.33
N LEU A 69 6.48 2.88 -1.89
CA LEU A 69 5.93 3.93 -2.73
C LEU A 69 6.88 5.13 -2.68
N LYS A 70 7.28 5.65 -3.82
CA LYS A 70 8.13 6.85 -3.93
C LYS A 70 7.42 7.85 -4.82
N TYR A 71 7.32 9.08 -4.36
CA TYR A 71 6.85 10.21 -5.17
C TYR A 71 7.86 11.34 -5.06
N ASN A 72 8.41 11.76 -6.20
CA ASN A 72 9.37 12.85 -6.26
C ASN A 72 9.30 13.52 -7.64
N ASN A 73 9.28 14.85 -7.69
CA ASN A 73 9.26 15.62 -8.95
C ASN A 73 8.20 15.13 -9.96
N LYS A 74 6.96 14.91 -9.51
CA LYS A 74 5.86 14.38 -10.33
C LYS A 74 6.10 12.98 -10.92
N VAL A 75 7.05 12.24 -10.39
CA VAL A 75 7.29 10.83 -10.72
C VAL A 75 6.88 9.96 -9.54
N PHE A 76 5.91 9.08 -9.78
CA PHE A 76 5.51 8.05 -8.84
C PHE A 76 6.15 6.71 -9.23
N THR A 77 6.74 6.01 -8.28
CA THR A 77 7.32 4.68 -8.49
C THR A 77 6.88 3.72 -7.40
N LEU A 78 6.41 2.53 -7.81
CA LEU A 78 6.12 1.39 -6.95
C LEU A 78 7.28 0.40 -7.02
N TYR A 79 7.74 -0.02 -5.85
CA TYR A 79 8.62 -1.18 -5.73
C TYR A 79 7.98 -2.25 -4.85
N THR A 80 8.27 -3.50 -5.17
CA THR A 80 7.84 -4.68 -4.41
C THR A 80 9.05 -5.50 -3.99
N LYS A 81 9.03 -6.04 -2.78
CA LYS A 81 10.02 -7.00 -2.28
C LYS A 81 9.28 -8.14 -1.58
N PRO A 82 8.97 -9.25 -2.30
CA PRO A 82 8.47 -10.48 -1.68
C PRO A 82 9.46 -11.00 -0.63
N GLU A 83 8.99 -11.75 0.35
CA GLU A 83 9.78 -12.23 1.50
C GLU A 83 11.07 -12.97 1.11
N LYS A 84 11.04 -13.71 0.00
CA LYS A 84 12.18 -14.49 -0.48
C LYS A 84 13.18 -13.66 -1.31
N GLU A 85 12.79 -12.47 -1.73
CA GLU A 85 13.65 -11.59 -2.51
C GLU A 85 14.51 -10.73 -1.60
N ARG A 86 15.78 -10.52 -1.99
CA ARG A 86 16.72 -9.70 -1.21
C ARG A 86 16.44 -8.22 -1.40
N ASP A 87 16.19 -7.82 -2.63
CA ASP A 87 16.16 -6.44 -3.07
C ASP A 87 14.76 -6.04 -3.56
N PHE A 88 14.48 -4.74 -3.52
CA PHE A 88 13.27 -4.18 -4.09
C PHE A 88 13.35 -4.21 -5.61
N THR A 89 12.31 -4.72 -6.26
CA THR A 89 12.15 -4.68 -7.71
C THR A 89 11.14 -3.60 -8.08
N GLN A 90 11.47 -2.77 -9.08
CA GLN A 90 10.56 -1.78 -9.62
C GLN A 90 9.40 -2.47 -10.33
N CYS A 91 8.17 -2.12 -9.96
CA CYS A 91 6.95 -2.69 -10.53
C CYS A 91 6.31 -1.73 -11.53
N LEU A 92 6.08 -0.48 -11.12
CA LEU A 92 5.51 0.55 -11.99
C LEU A 92 6.17 1.90 -11.77
N GLU A 93 6.18 2.73 -12.81
CA GLU A 93 6.64 4.11 -12.77
C GLU A 93 5.71 4.96 -13.65
N ILE A 94 5.16 6.02 -13.06
CA ILE A 94 4.26 6.97 -13.71
C ILE A 94 4.91 8.35 -13.62
N SER A 95 5.22 8.92 -14.79
CA SER A 95 5.73 10.29 -14.91
C SER A 95 4.60 11.29 -15.09
N ASN A 96 4.85 12.55 -14.73
CA ASN A 96 3.88 13.66 -14.82
C ASN A 96 2.59 13.43 -14.03
N LEU A 97 2.67 12.68 -12.92
CA LEU A 97 1.54 12.48 -12.02
C LEU A 97 1.47 13.66 -11.05
N ASP A 98 0.36 14.40 -11.07
CA ASP A 98 0.17 15.54 -10.18
C ASP A 98 -0.52 15.12 -8.88
N LEU A 99 0.27 15.03 -7.80
CA LEU A 99 -0.18 14.70 -6.44
C LEU A 99 0.12 15.84 -5.46
N ASP A 100 0.33 17.07 -5.95
CA ASP A 100 0.66 18.22 -5.11
C ASP A 100 -0.62 18.84 -4.49
N TYR A 101 -1.25 18.05 -3.62
CA TYR A 101 -2.44 18.45 -2.88
C TYR A 101 -2.47 17.82 -1.49
N ASP A 102 -3.10 18.51 -0.54
CA ASP A 102 -3.32 17.96 0.80
C ASP A 102 -4.28 16.77 0.74
N GLY A 103 -3.93 15.67 1.40
CA GLY A 103 -4.72 14.44 1.34
C GLY A 103 -4.46 13.48 2.49
N TYR A 104 -5.14 12.33 2.43
CA TYR A 104 -5.05 11.27 3.43
C TYR A 104 -4.56 9.98 2.80
N PHE A 105 -3.69 9.25 3.51
CA PHE A 105 -3.39 7.86 3.18
C PHE A 105 -4.51 6.98 3.73
N VAL A 106 -5.18 6.25 2.85
CA VAL A 106 -6.26 5.34 3.20
C VAL A 106 -5.94 3.95 2.68
N PHE A 107 -6.02 2.96 3.56
CA PHE A 107 -5.80 1.55 3.23
C PHE A 107 -7.12 0.80 3.41
N VAL A 108 -7.60 0.18 2.34
CA VAL A 108 -8.85 -0.59 2.34
C VAL A 108 -8.57 -1.96 1.75
N ALA A 109 -9.09 -2.98 2.41
CA ALA A 109 -9.15 -4.33 1.86
C ALA A 109 -10.62 -4.73 1.77
N SER A 110 -10.96 -5.44 0.69
CA SER A 110 -12.29 -6.01 0.50
C SER A 110 -12.13 -7.44 0.01
N ASN A 111 -12.96 -8.32 0.54
CA ASN A 111 -12.98 -9.72 0.13
C ASN A 111 -14.19 -9.92 -0.79
N GLY A 112 -13.93 -10.42 -2.00
CA GLY A 112 -14.98 -10.88 -2.89
C GLY A 112 -15.52 -12.24 -2.45
N TYR A 113 -16.80 -12.50 -2.70
CA TYR A 113 -17.36 -13.84 -2.68
C TYR A 113 -16.95 -14.59 -3.96
N PRO A 114 -16.65 -15.91 -3.96
CA PRO A 114 -16.76 -16.88 -2.85
C PRO A 114 -15.43 -17.18 -2.10
N VAL A 115 -14.28 -16.71 -2.59
CA VAL A 115 -12.97 -16.97 -1.97
C VAL A 115 -12.41 -15.65 -1.44
N GLY A 116 -12.49 -15.48 -0.11
CA GLY A 116 -11.91 -14.33 0.57
C GLY A 116 -10.45 -14.58 0.93
N ASP A 117 -9.56 -13.67 0.53
CA ASP A 117 -8.19 -13.65 1.01
C ASP A 117 -8.12 -12.90 2.35
N TYR A 118 -7.22 -13.28 3.24
CA TYR A 118 -6.94 -12.47 4.43
C TYR A 118 -5.87 -11.44 4.09
N VAL A 119 -6.14 -10.17 4.39
CA VAL A 119 -5.21 -9.06 4.15
C VAL A 119 -4.73 -8.53 5.50
N PHE A 120 -3.42 -8.55 5.71
CA PHE A 120 -2.78 -8.03 6.91
C PHE A 120 -1.82 -6.91 6.54
N LEU A 121 -1.94 -5.78 7.26
CA LEU A 121 -1.01 -4.66 7.14
C LEU A 121 -0.17 -4.58 8.42
N ASN A 122 1.07 -5.05 8.35
CA ASN A 122 1.93 -5.15 9.53
C ASN A 122 2.42 -3.78 10.04
N SER A 123 2.81 -2.89 9.12
CA SER A 123 3.31 -1.57 9.47
C SER A 123 3.29 -0.63 8.27
N VAL A 124 3.12 0.66 8.54
CA VAL A 124 3.28 1.74 7.56
C VAL A 124 4.34 2.71 8.09
N LYS A 125 5.26 3.12 7.21
CA LYS A 125 6.30 4.11 7.54
C LYS A 125 6.33 5.15 6.43
N THR A 126 6.21 6.42 6.80
CA THR A 126 6.26 7.56 5.89
C THR A 126 7.54 8.32 6.11
N PHE A 127 8.14 8.79 5.02
CA PHE A 127 9.36 9.59 5.04
C PHE A 127 9.12 10.81 4.18
N ASP A 128 9.39 12.00 4.74
CA ASP A 128 9.43 13.22 3.95
C ASP A 128 10.76 13.28 3.19
N LEU A 129 10.69 13.48 1.88
CA LEU A 129 11.87 13.62 1.03
C LEU A 129 12.31 15.09 0.92
N ALA A 130 11.50 16.05 1.38
CA ALA A 130 11.87 17.45 1.44
C ALA A 130 13.10 17.61 2.36
N GLY A 131 14.20 18.10 1.80
CA GLY A 131 15.48 18.27 2.50
C GLY A 131 16.51 17.15 2.28
N TYR A 132 16.15 16.05 1.61
CA TYR A 132 17.11 15.05 1.16
C TYR A 132 17.55 15.34 -0.27
N THR A 133 18.84 15.63 -0.48
CA THR A 133 19.43 15.66 -1.83
C THR A 133 19.35 14.27 -2.47
N GLN A 134 19.37 14.17 -3.81
CA GLN A 134 19.46 12.87 -4.51
C GLN A 134 20.61 12.00 -3.97
N GLU A 135 21.72 12.62 -3.57
CA GLU A 135 22.85 11.95 -2.92
C GLU A 135 22.51 11.45 -1.51
N ASN A 136 21.77 12.21 -0.70
CA ASN A 136 21.32 11.77 0.63
C ASN A 136 20.28 10.64 0.55
N ILE A 137 19.41 10.66 -0.48
CA ILE A 137 18.48 9.55 -0.74
C ILE A 137 19.24 8.29 -1.13
N ARG A 138 20.22 8.40 -2.05
CA ARG A 138 21.08 7.27 -2.44
C ARG A 138 21.91 6.74 -1.27
N ALA A 139 22.45 7.63 -0.43
CA ALA A 139 23.20 7.27 0.76
C ALA A 139 22.33 6.61 1.84
N PHE A 140 21.08 7.05 2.01
CA PHE A 140 20.10 6.39 2.88
C PHE A 140 19.73 5.00 2.35
N GLU A 141 19.53 4.88 1.03
CA GLU A 141 19.25 3.61 0.36
C GLU A 141 20.45 2.64 0.43
N SER A 142 21.69 3.12 0.38
CA SER A 142 22.91 2.30 0.44
C SER A 142 23.38 1.96 1.87
N ASN A 143 23.10 2.81 2.87
CA ASN A 143 23.55 2.60 4.25
C ASN A 143 22.56 1.83 5.13
N ARG A 144 21.49 1.28 4.54
CA ARG A 144 20.51 0.46 5.24
C ARG A 144 21.08 -0.94 5.54
N LYS A 145 22.12 -1.01 6.40
CA LYS A 145 22.35 -2.19 7.23
C LYS A 145 21.13 -2.30 8.15
N GLU A 146 20.45 -3.43 8.10
CA GLU A 146 19.20 -3.68 8.81
C GLU A 146 19.31 -3.38 10.32
N HIS A 147 18.81 -2.22 10.74
CA HIS A 147 18.39 -2.05 12.13
C HIS A 147 17.01 -2.69 12.27
N HIS A 148 17.00 -3.99 12.56
CA HIS A 148 15.83 -4.69 13.08
C HIS A 148 15.47 -4.08 14.43
N PHE A 149 14.44 -3.25 14.47
CA PHE A 149 13.76 -2.97 15.73
C PHE A 149 12.93 -4.21 16.08
N ASN A 150 13.52 -5.11 16.88
CA ASN A 150 12.75 -6.14 17.57
C ASN A 150 11.80 -5.43 18.53
N PHE A 151 10.50 -5.45 18.23
CA PHE A 151 9.49 -5.21 19.24
C PHE A 151 9.58 -6.37 20.24
N ASN A 152 10.22 -6.12 21.39
CA ASN A 152 10.10 -7.02 22.54
C ASN A 152 8.62 -7.11 22.89
N LYS A 153 8.05 -8.29 22.65
CA LYS A 153 6.65 -8.66 22.83
C LYS A 153 6.16 -8.50 24.28
N GLU A 154 7.07 -8.26 25.23
CA GLU A 154 6.80 -8.25 26.67
C GLU A 154 6.39 -6.90 27.26
N LYS A 155 6.45 -5.77 26.53
CA LYS A 155 6.02 -4.45 27.06
C LYS A 155 4.72 -3.89 26.50
N SER A 156 4.08 -4.56 25.54
CA SER A 156 2.85 -4.06 24.92
C SER A 156 1.58 -4.36 25.72
N THR A 157 1.59 -5.35 26.62
CA THR A 157 0.43 -5.73 27.43
C THR A 157 0.11 -4.69 28.52
N ASP A 158 1.12 -4.11 29.17
CA ASP A 158 0.88 -3.12 30.25
C ASP A 158 0.40 -1.76 29.74
N THR A 159 0.78 -1.39 28.51
CA THR A 159 0.40 -0.09 27.94
C THR A 159 -1.01 -0.12 27.35
N LEU A 160 -1.43 -1.26 26.78
CA LEU A 160 -2.80 -1.48 26.30
C LEU A 160 -3.79 -1.60 27.46
N HIS A 161 -3.39 -2.18 28.60
CA HIS A 161 -4.27 -2.26 29.77
C HIS A 161 -4.61 -0.88 30.35
N LYS A 162 -3.63 0.04 30.40
CA LYS A 162 -3.84 1.41 30.88
C LYS A 162 -4.70 2.27 29.94
N TYR A 163 -4.62 2.05 28.63
CA TYR A 163 -5.50 2.76 27.67
C TYR A 163 -6.95 2.23 27.70
N GLY A 164 -7.15 0.94 27.97
CA GLY A 164 -8.48 0.34 28.07
C GLY A 164 -9.29 0.81 29.30
N GLU A 165 -8.62 1.12 30.41
CA GLU A 165 -9.30 1.62 31.63
C GLU A 165 -9.73 3.09 31.52
N HIS A 166 -8.97 3.92 30.79
CA HIS A 166 -9.35 5.32 30.57
C HIS A 166 -10.61 5.47 29.71
N ILE A 167 -10.84 4.56 28.76
CA ILE A 167 -12.02 4.59 27.87
C ILE A 167 -13.30 4.10 28.59
N LYS A 168 -13.17 3.25 29.62
CA LYS A 168 -14.33 2.84 30.44
C LYS A 168 -14.80 3.96 31.37
N LYS A 169 -13.88 4.73 31.96
CA LYS A 169 -14.24 5.82 32.88
C LYS A 169 -14.97 6.99 32.22
N SER A 170 -14.70 7.27 30.94
CA SER A 170 -15.37 8.35 30.20
C SER A 170 -16.75 7.98 29.66
N ARG A 171 -17.24 6.76 29.95
CA ARG A 171 -18.51 6.24 29.44
C ARG A 171 -19.56 6.05 30.53
N ASP A 172 -19.15 6.14 31.79
CA ASP A 172 -20.00 6.01 32.98
C ASP A 172 -20.11 7.34 33.78
N GLU A 173 -19.64 8.46 33.21
CA GLU A 173 -19.94 9.85 33.62
C GLU A 173 -20.81 10.52 32.56
#